data_AF-A0A968MQA1-F1
#
_entry.id   AF-A0A968MQA1-F1
#
_cell.length_a   1.000
_cell.length_b   1.000
_cell.length_c   1.000
_cell.angle_alpha   90.00
_cell.angle_beta   90.00
_cell.angle_gamma   90.00
#
_symmetry.space_group_name_H-M   'P 1'
#
loop_
_entity.id
_entity.type
_entity.pdbx_description
1 polymer ?
#
loop_
_entity_poly.entity_id
_entity_poly.type
_entity_poly.pdbx_seq_one_letter_code
_entity_poly.pdbx_strand_id
1 'polypeptide(L)'
;MVAYSPDRFSTKTAYMERWPGDDIVDILGFDDYWDLRHNNTDMAAFTNSLTLLGEMADEKGKVCALTEVGQEKIETLNWYTQTLLNGILTNNKTKKVIYACVWRNASTTHHYAPYPGHPAADDFVSFYNHDFTVFMNNVPELYESLQTTSTGWEKHEQEKTDVKIFPNPTSGLVKFSEINVDADVEIYNAGGRLILQKENTEFIDLSPFADGIYLLKITNKNGDKVNKKVLLCRNK
;
A
#
# COMPACT_ATOMS: atom_id res chain seq x y z
N MET A 1 -4.21 -7.13 -3.34
CA MET A 1 -4.39 -6.42 -4.62
C MET A 1 -3.67 -7.21 -5.71
N VAL A 2 -4.35 -7.55 -6.79
CA VAL A 2 -3.82 -8.30 -7.94
C VAL A 2 -3.97 -7.44 -9.19
N ALA A 3 -2.88 -7.24 -9.92
CA ALA A 3 -2.89 -6.58 -11.23
C ALA A 3 -2.76 -7.64 -12.33
N TYR A 4 -3.59 -7.53 -13.37
CA TYR A 4 -3.43 -8.30 -14.60
C TYR A 4 -2.86 -7.39 -15.68
N SER A 5 -1.70 -7.75 -16.22
CA SER A 5 -0.88 -6.89 -17.10
C SER A 5 -0.43 -7.65 -18.34
N PRO A 6 -1.30 -7.86 -19.34
CA PRO A 6 -0.85 -8.32 -20.64
C PRO A 6 0.07 -7.27 -21.28
N ASP A 7 0.83 -7.70 -22.28
CA ASP A 7 1.50 -6.78 -23.20
C ASP A 7 0.45 -5.95 -23.97
N ARG A 8 0.91 -5.02 -24.81
CA ARG A 8 0.08 -4.12 -25.60
C ARG A 8 -1.04 -4.87 -26.35
N PHE A 9 -2.18 -4.22 -26.44
CA PHE A 9 -3.39 -4.73 -27.07
C PHE A 9 -4.09 -3.62 -27.84
N SER A 10 -4.95 -3.97 -28.79
CA SER A 10 -5.68 -2.98 -29.61
C SER A 10 -7.21 -3.07 -29.50
N THR A 11 -7.72 -4.13 -28.84
CA THR A 11 -9.17 -4.36 -28.66
C THR A 11 -9.45 -4.95 -27.28
N LYS A 12 -10.67 -4.74 -26.75
CA LYS A 12 -11.12 -5.35 -25.49
C LYS A 12 -11.03 -6.88 -25.55
N THR A 13 -11.40 -7.49 -26.68
CA THR A 13 -11.31 -8.95 -26.86
C THR A 13 -9.88 -9.46 -26.73
N ALA A 14 -8.90 -8.76 -27.33
CA ALA A 14 -7.48 -9.14 -27.21
C ALA A 14 -6.99 -9.03 -25.76
N TYR A 15 -7.33 -7.95 -25.07
CA TYR A 15 -7.00 -7.79 -23.64
C TYR A 15 -7.56 -8.94 -22.79
N MET A 16 -8.79 -9.34 -23.09
CA MET A 16 -9.54 -10.33 -22.31
C MET A 16 -9.20 -11.80 -22.67
N GLU A 17 -8.32 -12.07 -23.64
CA GLU A 17 -8.01 -13.44 -24.12
C GLU A 17 -7.60 -14.39 -22.99
N ARG A 18 -6.84 -13.88 -22.00
CA ARG A 18 -6.35 -14.64 -20.83
C ARG A 18 -6.84 -14.05 -19.50
N TRP A 19 -7.96 -13.34 -19.53
CA TRP A 19 -8.54 -12.74 -18.33
C TRP A 19 -8.87 -13.82 -17.28
N PRO A 20 -8.28 -13.76 -16.07
CA PRO A 20 -8.43 -14.84 -15.10
C PRO A 20 -9.78 -14.81 -14.36
N GLY A 21 -10.48 -13.67 -14.33
CA GLY A 21 -11.76 -13.51 -13.64
C GLY A 21 -11.89 -12.17 -12.93
N ASP A 22 -13.11 -11.65 -12.85
CA ASP A 22 -13.41 -10.37 -12.19
C ASP A 22 -13.26 -10.45 -10.65
N ASP A 23 -13.31 -11.65 -10.08
CA ASP A 23 -13.12 -11.94 -8.66
C ASP A 23 -11.64 -12.06 -8.26
N ILE A 24 -10.73 -12.18 -9.23
CA ILE A 24 -9.28 -12.32 -9.00
C ILE A 24 -8.55 -10.99 -9.17
N VAL A 25 -8.92 -10.22 -10.21
CA VAL A 25 -8.17 -9.02 -10.60
C VAL A 25 -8.74 -7.78 -9.92
N ASP A 26 -7.86 -6.99 -9.30
CA ASP A 26 -8.22 -5.69 -8.72
C ASP A 26 -7.86 -4.52 -9.65
N ILE A 27 -6.73 -4.64 -10.38
CA ILE A 27 -6.22 -3.60 -11.28
C ILE A 27 -6.12 -4.14 -12.71
N LEU A 28 -6.72 -3.42 -13.66
CA LEU A 28 -6.48 -3.63 -15.08
C LEU A 28 -5.19 -2.91 -15.48
N GLY A 29 -4.11 -3.66 -15.66
CA GLY A 29 -2.81 -3.16 -16.11
C GLY A 29 -2.57 -3.48 -17.57
N PHE A 30 -1.58 -2.84 -18.18
CA PHE A 30 -0.90 -3.37 -19.37
C PHE A 30 0.49 -2.77 -19.49
N ASP A 31 1.31 -3.47 -20.25
CA ASP A 31 2.70 -3.11 -20.47
C ASP A 31 2.86 -2.59 -21.90
N ASP A 32 3.41 -1.38 -22.06
CA ASP A 32 3.59 -0.78 -23.39
C ASP A 32 4.85 0.06 -23.53
N TYR A 33 5.90 -0.60 -24.00
CA TYR A 33 7.12 0.05 -24.49
C TYR A 33 7.11 0.23 -26.00
N TRP A 34 6.33 -0.60 -26.71
CA TRP A 34 6.43 -0.70 -28.15
C TRP A 34 5.86 0.55 -28.80
N ASP A 35 4.65 0.97 -28.42
CA ASP A 35 4.00 2.12 -29.06
C ASP A 35 4.70 3.44 -28.66
N LEU A 36 5.60 3.41 -27.67
CA LEU A 36 6.36 4.56 -27.18
C LEU A 36 7.87 4.52 -27.51
N ARG A 37 8.30 3.56 -28.33
CA ARG A 37 9.71 3.37 -28.72
C ARG A 37 10.26 4.54 -29.55
N HIS A 38 11.57 4.76 -29.45
CA HIS A 38 12.24 5.85 -30.15
C HIS A 38 12.11 5.72 -31.68
N ASN A 39 11.93 6.86 -32.37
CA ASN A 39 11.72 6.99 -33.82
C ASN A 39 10.51 6.23 -34.41
N ASN A 40 9.63 5.69 -33.57
CA ASN A 40 8.48 4.91 -34.04
C ASN A 40 7.33 4.94 -33.04
N THR A 41 7.13 6.09 -32.41
CA THR A 41 6.03 6.35 -31.48
C THR A 41 4.70 6.33 -32.21
N ASP A 42 3.76 5.53 -31.74
CA ASP A 42 2.38 5.44 -32.22
C ASP A 42 1.42 5.93 -31.11
N MET A 43 1.27 7.25 -31.04
CA MET A 43 0.39 7.88 -30.04
C MET A 43 -1.08 7.48 -30.22
N ALA A 44 -1.52 7.14 -31.43
CA ALA A 44 -2.89 6.75 -31.69
C ALA A 44 -3.18 5.36 -31.10
N ALA A 45 -2.25 4.41 -31.27
CA ALA A 45 -2.35 3.09 -30.66
C ALA A 45 -2.31 3.20 -29.13
N PHE A 46 -1.32 3.90 -28.57
CA PHE A 46 -1.19 4.08 -27.11
C PHE A 46 -2.44 4.67 -26.46
N THR A 47 -2.96 5.77 -27.02
CA THR A 47 -4.15 6.44 -26.47
C THR A 47 -5.43 5.63 -26.66
N ASN A 48 -5.54 4.86 -27.74
CA ASN A 48 -6.63 3.90 -27.93
C ASN A 48 -6.61 2.82 -26.83
N SER A 49 -5.47 2.18 -26.61
CA SER A 49 -5.33 1.11 -25.60
C SER A 49 -5.62 1.62 -24.19
N LEU A 50 -5.09 2.79 -23.83
CA LEU A 50 -5.42 3.49 -22.58
C LEU A 50 -6.91 3.81 -22.44
N THR A 51 -7.55 4.25 -23.52
CA THR A 51 -8.99 4.57 -23.51
C THR A 51 -9.82 3.32 -23.26
N LEU A 52 -9.52 2.22 -23.97
CA LEU A 52 -10.18 0.94 -23.79
C LEU A 52 -9.98 0.38 -22.38
N LEU A 53 -8.77 0.54 -21.81
CA LEU A 53 -8.46 0.12 -20.45
C LEU A 53 -9.33 0.87 -19.42
N GLY A 54 -9.41 2.20 -19.56
CA GLY A 54 -10.26 3.04 -18.69
C GLY A 54 -11.75 2.75 -18.84
N GLU A 55 -12.21 2.37 -20.04
CA GLU A 55 -13.59 1.90 -20.24
C GLU A 55 -13.85 0.57 -19.55
N MET A 56 -12.96 -0.42 -19.71
CA MET A 56 -13.12 -1.73 -19.07
C MET A 56 -13.05 -1.63 -17.54
N ALA A 57 -12.22 -0.73 -17.01
CA ALA A 57 -12.15 -0.45 -15.58
C ALA A 57 -13.51 0.06 -15.05
N ASP A 58 -14.13 1.00 -15.76
CA ASP A 58 -15.47 1.50 -15.41
C ASP A 58 -16.54 0.41 -15.48
N GLU A 59 -16.55 -0.37 -16.56
CA GLU A 59 -17.50 -1.46 -16.76
C GLU A 59 -17.43 -2.51 -15.65
N LYS A 60 -16.23 -2.73 -15.08
CA LYS A 60 -15.98 -3.74 -14.05
C LYS A 60 -15.99 -3.19 -12.63
N GLY A 61 -16.14 -1.87 -12.44
CA GLY A 61 -16.01 -1.22 -11.14
C GLY A 61 -14.61 -1.40 -10.53
N LYS A 62 -13.57 -1.34 -11.37
CA LYS A 62 -12.16 -1.54 -11.01
C LYS A 62 -11.32 -0.31 -11.37
N VAL A 63 -10.05 -0.34 -11.01
CA VAL A 63 -9.08 0.70 -11.39
C VAL A 63 -8.16 0.20 -12.51
N CYS A 64 -7.49 1.11 -13.20
CA CYS A 64 -6.53 0.75 -14.23
C CYS A 64 -5.18 1.44 -14.07
N ALA A 65 -4.12 0.82 -14.62
CA ALA A 65 -2.76 1.31 -14.52
C ALA A 65 -1.95 1.04 -15.80
N LEU A 66 -0.93 1.85 -16.04
CA LEU A 66 0.18 1.52 -16.92
C LEU A 66 1.20 0.76 -16.08
N THR A 67 1.08 -0.58 -16.04
CA THR A 67 1.89 -1.44 -15.16
C THR A 67 3.35 -1.43 -15.56
N GLU A 68 3.63 -1.29 -16.85
CA GLU A 68 4.95 -0.98 -17.38
C GLU A 68 4.86 -0.04 -18.57
N VAL A 69 5.74 0.95 -18.61
CA VAL A 69 5.84 1.92 -19.71
C VAL A 69 7.25 2.46 -19.78
N GLY A 70 7.71 2.92 -20.94
CA GLY A 70 9.03 3.53 -20.99
C GLY A 70 9.65 3.65 -22.37
N GLN A 71 10.74 4.40 -22.43
CA GLN A 71 11.67 4.40 -23.54
C GLN A 71 13.07 4.22 -22.98
N GLU A 72 13.70 3.08 -23.28
CA GLU A 72 15.06 2.80 -22.84
C GLU A 72 16.02 3.90 -23.32
N LYS A 73 16.89 4.38 -22.43
CA LYS A 73 17.80 5.52 -22.59
C LYS A 73 17.14 6.90 -22.77
N ILE A 74 15.82 6.98 -22.95
CA ILE A 74 15.08 8.25 -23.08
C ILE A 74 15.71 9.14 -24.18
N GLU A 75 15.87 8.57 -25.38
CA GLU A 75 16.49 9.26 -26.53
C GLU A 75 15.62 10.42 -27.04
N THR A 76 14.30 10.35 -26.84
CA THR A 76 13.38 11.47 -27.04
C THR A 76 13.45 12.40 -25.81
N LEU A 77 14.07 13.57 -25.96
CA LEU A 77 14.39 14.44 -24.81
C LEU A 77 13.17 15.00 -24.07
N ASN A 78 12.02 15.08 -24.74
CA ASN A 78 10.75 15.56 -24.20
C ASN A 78 9.73 14.42 -23.96
N TRP A 79 10.21 13.18 -23.79
CA TRP A 79 9.38 11.99 -23.75
C TRP A 79 8.37 11.98 -22.58
N TYR A 80 8.76 12.45 -21.40
CA TYR A 80 7.85 12.40 -20.25
C TYR A 80 6.68 13.37 -20.42
N THR A 81 6.93 14.61 -20.84
CA THR A 81 5.85 15.59 -21.02
C THR A 81 5.08 15.37 -22.31
N GLN A 82 5.77 15.21 -23.44
CA GLN A 82 5.12 15.20 -24.76
C GLN A 82 4.59 13.83 -25.20
N THR A 83 5.10 12.74 -24.61
CA THR A 83 4.66 11.38 -24.93
C THR A 83 3.83 10.80 -23.78
N LEU A 84 4.46 10.51 -22.63
CA LEU A 84 3.77 9.81 -21.54
C LEU A 84 2.60 10.64 -20.96
N LEU A 85 2.88 11.86 -20.50
CA LEU A 85 1.88 12.71 -19.87
C LEU A 85 0.77 13.13 -20.84
N ASN A 86 1.13 13.60 -22.03
CA ASN A 86 0.13 13.94 -23.05
C ASN A 86 -0.78 12.76 -23.39
N GLY A 87 -0.23 11.56 -23.54
CA GLY A 87 -1.04 10.36 -23.79
C GLY A 87 -2.02 10.08 -22.64
N ILE A 88 -1.59 10.19 -21.39
CA ILE A 88 -2.45 10.07 -20.21
C ILE A 88 -3.52 11.17 -20.16
N LEU A 89 -3.20 12.40 -20.56
CA LEU A 89 -4.12 13.55 -20.52
C LEU A 89 -5.12 13.61 -21.69
N THR A 90 -5.02 12.69 -22.66
CA THR A 90 -5.80 12.71 -23.91
C THR A 90 -7.32 12.83 -23.69
N ASN A 91 -7.88 12.05 -22.77
CA ASN A 91 -9.31 12.09 -22.47
C ASN A 91 -9.65 11.62 -21.04
N ASN A 92 -10.93 11.64 -20.68
CA ASN A 92 -11.37 11.28 -19.33
C ASN A 92 -11.19 9.80 -18.97
N LYS A 93 -10.99 8.91 -19.95
CA LYS A 93 -10.72 7.48 -19.72
C LYS A 93 -9.22 7.24 -19.51
N THR A 94 -8.37 7.86 -20.33
CA THR A 94 -6.91 7.75 -20.18
C THR A 94 -6.44 8.35 -18.85
N LYS A 95 -7.08 9.43 -18.38
CA LYS A 95 -6.79 10.07 -17.08
C LYS A 95 -7.12 9.21 -15.85
N LYS A 96 -7.76 8.04 -16.01
CA LYS A 96 -8.10 7.14 -14.90
C LYS A 96 -6.96 6.24 -14.46
N VAL A 97 -5.85 6.23 -15.21
CA VAL A 97 -4.64 5.51 -14.85
C VAL A 97 -4.16 5.96 -13.47
N ILE A 98 -4.15 5.04 -12.51
CA ILE A 98 -3.81 5.33 -11.11
C ILE A 98 -2.30 5.36 -10.84
N TYR A 99 -1.50 4.74 -11.71
CA TYR A 99 -0.05 4.88 -11.75
C TYR A 99 0.50 4.49 -13.11
N ALA A 100 1.70 4.98 -13.41
CA ALA A 100 2.51 4.56 -14.55
C ALA A 100 3.92 4.20 -14.05
N CYS A 101 4.34 2.96 -14.24
CA CYS A 101 5.63 2.48 -13.75
C CYS A 101 6.64 2.35 -14.89
N VAL A 102 7.79 3.02 -14.76
CA VAL A 102 8.91 2.82 -15.68
C VAL A 102 9.85 1.73 -15.18
N TRP A 103 10.54 1.06 -16.10
CA TRP A 103 11.48 0.00 -15.73
C TRP A 103 12.73 0.53 -15.01
N ARG A 104 13.56 -0.39 -14.53
CA ARG A 104 14.73 -0.10 -13.70
C ARG A 104 15.78 0.77 -14.39
N ASN A 105 16.55 1.50 -13.59
CA ASN A 105 17.84 2.06 -13.97
C ASN A 105 18.97 1.13 -13.53
N ALA A 106 19.57 0.38 -14.45
CA ALA A 106 20.67 -0.55 -14.14
C ALA A 106 22.05 0.06 -14.40
N SER A 107 22.15 0.90 -15.42
CA SER A 107 23.37 1.59 -15.83
C SER A 107 22.99 2.81 -16.68
N THR A 108 23.97 3.61 -17.07
CA THR A 108 23.78 4.73 -18.01
C THR A 108 23.46 4.29 -19.44
N THR A 109 23.45 2.99 -19.70
CA THR A 109 23.11 2.39 -21.00
C THR A 109 21.84 1.54 -20.96
N HIS A 110 21.26 1.34 -19.77
CA HIS A 110 20.00 0.62 -19.55
C HIS A 110 19.26 1.31 -18.39
N HIS A 111 18.49 2.32 -18.76
CA HIS A 111 17.72 3.17 -17.85
C HIS A 111 16.43 3.64 -18.51
N TYR A 112 15.41 3.88 -17.69
CA TYR A 112 14.10 4.36 -18.14
C TYR A 112 13.65 5.60 -17.37
N ALA A 113 14.37 5.96 -16.30
CA ALA A 113 14.34 7.28 -15.67
C ALA A 113 15.66 8.02 -15.89
N PRO A 114 15.67 9.35 -16.02
CA PRO A 114 16.91 10.09 -16.18
C PRO A 114 17.73 10.07 -14.89
N TYR A 115 19.02 10.30 -15.02
CA TYR A 115 19.95 10.51 -13.92
C TYR A 115 20.48 11.96 -13.96
N PRO A 116 21.11 12.47 -12.88
CA PRO A 116 21.70 13.81 -12.90
C PRO A 116 22.68 13.99 -14.07
N GLY A 117 22.43 14.99 -14.92
CA GLY A 117 23.20 15.25 -16.14
C GLY A 117 22.69 14.54 -17.40
N HIS A 118 21.66 13.70 -17.31
CA HIS A 118 21.00 13.13 -18.48
C HIS A 118 20.30 14.24 -19.31
N PRO A 119 20.38 14.24 -20.65
CA PRO A 119 19.78 15.28 -21.49
C PRO A 119 18.26 15.47 -21.32
N ALA A 120 17.52 14.43 -20.94
CA ALA A 120 16.08 14.48 -20.67
C ALA A 120 15.72 14.85 -19.21
N ALA A 121 16.69 15.22 -18.36
CA ALA A 121 16.44 15.49 -16.95
C ALA A 121 15.48 16.68 -16.73
N ASP A 122 15.63 17.76 -17.49
CA ASP A 122 14.78 18.96 -17.36
C ASP A 122 13.31 18.67 -17.76
N ASP A 123 13.10 17.80 -18.75
CA ASP A 123 11.76 17.33 -19.13
C ASP A 123 11.13 16.50 -18.02
N PHE A 124 11.89 15.60 -17.40
CA PHE A 124 11.40 14.83 -16.26
C PHE A 124 11.08 15.69 -15.05
N VAL A 125 11.87 16.75 -14.79
CA VAL A 125 11.55 17.74 -13.76
C VAL A 125 10.26 18.50 -14.10
N SER A 126 10.03 18.80 -15.38
CA SER A 126 8.79 19.42 -15.84
C SER A 126 7.60 18.48 -15.67
N PHE A 127 7.78 17.18 -15.97
CA PHE A 127 6.79 16.13 -15.70
C PHE A 127 6.48 16.04 -14.21
N TYR A 128 7.50 15.97 -13.36
CA TYR A 128 7.39 15.91 -11.90
C TYR A 128 6.62 17.11 -11.30
N ASN A 129 6.83 18.31 -11.83
CA ASN A 129 6.17 19.53 -11.36
C ASN A 129 4.76 19.74 -11.94
N HIS A 130 4.30 18.89 -12.85
CA HIS A 130 3.00 19.05 -13.47
C HIS A 130 1.88 18.68 -12.48
N ASP A 131 0.84 19.53 -12.36
CA ASP A 131 -0.25 19.40 -11.38
C ASP A 131 -1.01 18.06 -11.42
N PHE A 132 -0.99 17.39 -12.56
CA PHE A 132 -1.62 16.07 -12.72
C PHE A 132 -0.78 14.92 -12.14
N THR A 133 0.53 15.11 -11.96
CA THR A 133 1.44 14.05 -11.52
C THR A 133 1.64 14.09 -10.02
N VAL A 134 1.79 12.89 -9.45
CA VAL A 134 2.00 12.69 -8.02
C VAL A 134 3.21 11.81 -7.82
N PHE A 135 4.11 12.27 -6.96
CA PHE A 135 5.31 11.62 -6.48
C PHE A 135 5.27 11.51 -4.95
N MET A 136 6.24 10.82 -4.36
CA MET A 136 6.23 10.52 -2.93
C MET A 136 6.14 11.77 -2.02
N ASN A 137 6.61 12.93 -2.47
CA ASN A 137 6.58 14.15 -1.66
C ASN A 137 5.26 14.94 -1.72
N ASN A 138 4.36 14.60 -2.65
CA ASN A 138 3.05 15.24 -2.80
C ASN A 138 1.90 14.22 -2.88
N VAL A 139 2.17 12.95 -2.55
CA VAL A 139 1.14 11.93 -2.43
C VAL A 139 0.22 12.27 -1.26
N PRO A 140 -1.11 12.32 -1.46
CA PRO A 140 -2.03 12.49 -0.34
C PRO A 140 -1.95 11.27 0.59
N GLU A 141 -2.53 11.37 1.78
CA GLU A 141 -2.66 10.23 2.68
C GLU A 141 -3.53 9.15 2.01
N LEU A 142 -2.88 8.17 1.34
CA LEU A 142 -3.55 7.11 0.58
C LEU A 142 -4.10 6.00 1.46
N TYR A 143 -3.37 5.74 2.54
CA TYR A 143 -3.76 4.80 3.55
C TYR A 143 -4.29 5.65 4.69
N GLU A 144 -5.54 5.44 5.09
CA GLU A 144 -5.84 5.68 6.49
C GLU A 144 -4.76 4.93 7.26
N SER A 145 -3.99 5.67 8.06
CA SER A 145 -3.27 5.00 9.13
C SER A 145 -4.34 4.16 9.82
N LEU A 146 -4.21 2.84 9.75
CA LEU A 146 -4.84 2.01 10.75
C LEU A 146 -4.23 2.55 12.03
N GLN A 147 -4.97 3.45 12.69
CA GLN A 147 -4.73 3.77 14.07
C GLN A 147 -4.98 2.45 14.79
N THR A 148 -3.97 1.60 14.78
CA THR A 148 -3.67 0.81 15.95
C THR A 148 -3.38 1.87 16.99
N THR A 149 -4.43 2.23 17.72
CA THR A 149 -4.28 2.85 19.02
C THR A 149 -3.60 1.81 19.92
N SER A 150 -2.30 1.65 19.73
CA SER A 150 -1.40 1.62 20.86
C SER A 150 -1.52 3.01 21.48
N THR A 151 -2.43 3.18 22.43
CA THR A 151 -2.58 4.43 23.15
C THR A 151 -1.25 4.76 23.84
N GLY A 152 -0.57 5.73 23.24
CA GLY A 152 0.70 6.30 23.62
C GLY A 152 0.75 7.77 23.19
N TRP A 153 -0.31 8.52 23.54
CA TRP A 153 -0.37 9.98 23.71
C TRP A 153 0.26 10.89 22.65
N GLU A 154 -0.59 11.56 21.86
CA GLU A 154 -0.42 13.01 21.62
C GLU A 154 -1.45 13.78 22.45
N LYS A 155 -1.02 14.93 22.97
CA LYS A 155 -1.68 15.75 23.98
C LYS A 155 -2.97 16.39 23.46
N HIS A 156 -4.11 16.03 24.04
CA HIS A 156 -4.92 16.96 24.87
C HIS A 156 -6.00 16.17 25.64
N GLU A 157 -5.88 16.25 26.98
CA GLU A 157 -6.84 15.99 28.08
C GLU A 157 -8.03 15.04 27.82
N GLN A 158 -8.12 13.87 28.47
CA GLN A 158 -8.14 13.69 29.93
C GLN A 158 -7.35 12.45 30.40
N GLU A 159 -6.57 12.60 31.48
CA GLU A 159 -5.94 11.49 32.21
C GLU A 159 -6.96 10.61 32.95
N LYS A 160 -6.83 9.28 32.81
CA LYS A 160 -6.84 8.21 33.84
C LYS A 160 -7.19 6.88 33.16
N THR A 161 -6.25 5.97 32.92
CA THR A 161 -5.74 5.06 33.95
C THR A 161 -4.42 4.42 33.49
N ASP A 162 -3.38 4.54 34.31
CA ASP A 162 -2.04 4.03 34.04
C ASP A 162 -1.94 2.54 34.40
N VAL A 163 -2.62 1.67 33.65
CA VAL A 163 -2.53 0.20 33.85
C VAL A 163 -1.14 -0.27 33.41
N LYS A 164 -0.29 -0.67 34.35
CA LYS A 164 1.02 -1.26 34.03
C LYS A 164 0.96 -2.78 34.12
N ILE A 165 1.74 -3.44 33.28
CA ILE A 165 1.79 -4.90 33.19
C ILE A 165 3.19 -5.39 33.54
N PHE A 166 3.29 -6.33 34.48
CA PHE A 166 4.55 -6.87 34.95
C PHE A 166 4.48 -8.36 35.27
N PRO A 167 5.59 -9.11 35.07
CA PRO A 167 6.79 -8.72 34.35
C PRO A 167 6.54 -8.64 32.83
N ASN A 168 7.26 -7.77 32.14
CA ASN A 168 7.32 -7.74 30.68
C ASN A 168 8.76 -7.43 30.24
N PRO A 169 9.51 -8.37 29.65
CA PRO A 169 9.10 -9.73 29.24
C PRO A 169 8.68 -10.64 30.41
N THR A 170 7.83 -11.65 30.15
CA THR A 170 7.37 -12.66 31.13
C THR A 170 7.78 -14.07 30.72
N SER A 171 7.92 -14.99 31.69
CA SER A 171 8.05 -16.44 31.46
C SER A 171 6.71 -17.18 31.46
N GLY A 172 5.60 -16.50 31.77
CA GLY A 172 4.26 -17.09 31.79
C GLY A 172 3.25 -16.22 32.53
N LEU A 173 3.50 -15.97 33.81
CA LEU A 173 2.56 -15.22 34.66
C LEU A 173 2.71 -13.71 34.49
N VAL A 174 1.58 -13.02 34.39
CA VAL A 174 1.49 -11.58 34.17
C VAL A 174 0.49 -10.99 35.16
N LYS A 175 0.89 -9.90 35.83
CA LYS A 175 0.07 -9.15 36.79
C LYS A 175 -0.12 -7.71 36.34
N PHE A 176 -1.17 -7.08 36.84
CA PHE A 176 -1.46 -5.67 36.63
C PHE A 176 -1.04 -4.85 37.86
N SER A 177 -0.53 -3.63 37.68
CA SER A 177 -0.24 -2.72 38.80
C SER A 177 -1.51 -2.29 39.51
N GLU A 178 -1.47 -2.21 40.84
CA GLU A 178 -2.56 -1.89 41.80
C GLU A 178 -3.67 -0.99 41.25
N ILE A 179 -4.59 -1.63 40.54
CA ILE A 179 -5.91 -1.10 40.28
C ILE A 179 -6.83 -2.19 40.80
N ASN A 180 -7.86 -1.79 41.54
CA ASN A 180 -9.03 -2.60 41.86
C ASN A 180 -9.71 -3.05 40.55
N VAL A 181 -9.12 -4.02 39.84
CA VAL A 181 -9.65 -4.52 38.58
C VAL A 181 -10.12 -5.95 38.78
N ASP A 182 -11.40 -6.06 39.06
CA ASP A 182 -12.25 -6.96 38.31
C ASP A 182 -12.22 -6.51 36.83
N ALA A 183 -11.10 -6.77 36.15
CA ALA A 183 -10.94 -6.46 34.73
C ALA A 183 -11.35 -7.65 33.90
N ASP A 184 -12.08 -7.35 32.83
CA ASP A 184 -12.28 -8.28 31.74
C ASP A 184 -11.11 -8.14 30.78
N VAL A 185 -10.40 -9.25 30.56
CA VAL A 185 -9.20 -9.28 29.73
C VAL A 185 -9.37 -10.26 28.59
N GLU A 186 -9.19 -9.73 27.38
CA GLU A 186 -9.10 -10.50 26.14
C GLU A 186 -7.63 -10.53 25.69
N ILE A 187 -7.16 -11.70 25.28
CA ILE A 187 -5.77 -11.92 24.85
C ILE A 187 -5.77 -12.45 23.43
N TYR A 188 -4.93 -11.86 22.59
CA TYR A 188 -4.75 -12.21 21.20
C TYR A 188 -3.30 -12.59 20.93
N ASN A 189 -3.09 -13.55 20.02
CA ASN A 189 -1.77 -13.83 19.48
C ASN A 189 -1.36 -12.79 18.42
N ALA A 190 -0.11 -12.86 17.94
CA ALA A 190 0.40 -11.94 16.91
C ALA A 190 -0.38 -11.95 15.58
N GLY A 191 -1.15 -13.01 15.30
CA GLY A 191 -2.02 -13.11 14.13
C GLY A 191 -3.43 -12.53 14.35
N GLY A 192 -3.70 -11.91 15.49
CA GLY A 192 -5.00 -11.31 15.82
C GLY A 192 -6.08 -12.31 16.27
N ARG A 193 -5.73 -13.59 16.46
CA ARG A 193 -6.67 -14.60 16.96
C ARG A 193 -6.80 -14.49 18.48
N LEU A 194 -8.03 -14.45 18.99
CA LEU A 194 -8.34 -14.54 20.42
C LEU A 194 -7.92 -15.91 20.95
N ILE A 195 -7.12 -15.93 22.02
CA ILE A 195 -6.58 -17.15 22.64
C ILE A 195 -7.08 -17.37 24.06
N LEU A 196 -7.42 -16.30 24.78
CA LEU A 196 -7.90 -16.36 26.16
C LEU A 196 -8.81 -15.17 26.43
N GLN A 197 -9.89 -15.42 27.15
CA GLN A 197 -10.77 -14.39 27.71
C GLN A 197 -10.99 -14.74 29.18
N LYS A 198 -10.80 -13.76 30.06
CA LYS A 198 -11.04 -13.89 31.50
C LYS A 198 -11.80 -12.68 32.00
N GLU A 199 -12.82 -12.93 32.81
CA GLU A 199 -13.57 -11.90 33.52
C GLU A 199 -13.06 -11.82 34.95
N ASN A 200 -13.06 -10.61 35.52
CA ASN A 200 -12.71 -10.36 36.91
C ASN A 200 -11.39 -11.04 37.37
N THR A 201 -10.26 -10.73 36.73
CA THR A 201 -8.99 -11.42 36.99
C THR A 201 -7.83 -10.50 37.43
N GLU A 202 -7.11 -10.90 38.46
CA GLU A 202 -5.91 -10.19 38.96
C GLU A 202 -4.62 -10.57 38.23
N PHE A 203 -4.62 -11.71 37.53
CA PHE A 203 -3.44 -12.22 36.82
C PHE A 203 -3.81 -13.04 35.59
N ILE A 204 -2.89 -13.05 34.64
CA ILE A 204 -2.96 -13.87 33.45
C ILE A 204 -1.87 -14.92 33.52
N ASP A 205 -2.23 -16.15 33.18
CA ASP A 205 -1.27 -17.23 32.97
C ASP A 205 -1.13 -17.50 31.47
N LEU A 206 0.02 -17.12 30.91
CA LEU A 206 0.39 -17.42 29.53
C LEU A 206 1.26 -18.69 29.41
N SER A 207 1.52 -19.40 30.52
CA SER A 207 2.33 -20.64 30.55
C SER A 207 1.84 -21.74 29.59
N PRO A 208 0.55 -21.87 29.27
CA PRO A 208 0.09 -22.86 28.28
C PRO A 208 0.39 -22.51 26.81
N PHE A 209 0.72 -21.25 26.50
CA PHE A 209 0.88 -20.79 25.11
C PHE A 209 2.35 -20.79 24.64
N ALA A 210 2.57 -20.67 23.34
CA ALA A 210 3.92 -20.64 22.76
C ALA A 210 4.62 -19.30 23.03
N ASP A 211 5.95 -19.30 23.11
CA ASP A 211 6.71 -18.05 23.23
C ASP A 211 6.42 -17.10 22.06
N GLY A 212 6.29 -15.81 22.33
CA GLY A 212 5.88 -14.84 21.34
C GLY A 212 5.24 -13.58 21.91
N ILE A 213 4.71 -12.76 21.00
CA ILE A 213 4.05 -11.50 21.32
C ILE A 213 2.55 -11.75 21.50
N TYR A 214 2.01 -11.19 22.59
CA TYR A 214 0.59 -11.20 22.92
C TYR A 214 0.06 -9.79 23.09
N LEU A 215 -1.15 -9.55 22.60
CA LEU A 215 -1.90 -8.32 22.77
C LEU A 215 -3.00 -8.54 23.79
N LEU A 216 -3.05 -7.69 24.81
CA LEU A 216 -4.03 -7.73 25.89
C LEU A 216 -4.94 -6.52 25.74
N LYS A 217 -6.24 -6.77 25.70
CA LYS A 217 -7.28 -5.75 25.75
C LYS A 217 -7.99 -5.88 27.09
N ILE A 218 -7.82 -4.85 27.91
CA ILE A 218 -8.25 -4.82 29.32
C ILE A 218 -9.39 -3.83 29.42
N THR A 219 -10.52 -4.27 29.96
CA THR A 219 -11.68 -3.42 30.24
C THR A 219 -11.84 -3.32 31.76
N ASN A 220 -11.80 -2.11 32.30
CA ASN A 220 -12.03 -1.90 33.73
C ASN A 220 -13.54 -1.87 34.07
N LYS A 221 -13.90 -1.87 35.36
CA LYS A 221 -15.29 -1.76 35.83
C LYS A 221 -16.04 -0.52 35.32
N ASN A 222 -15.31 0.54 34.98
CA ASN A 222 -15.90 1.79 34.49
C ASN A 222 -16.15 1.76 32.97
N GLY A 223 -15.78 0.66 32.29
CA GLY A 223 -15.90 0.49 30.85
C GLY A 223 -14.73 1.05 30.04
N ASP A 224 -13.70 1.59 30.69
CA ASP A 224 -12.50 2.09 30.02
C ASP A 224 -11.70 0.93 29.47
N LYS A 225 -11.25 1.09 28.22
CA LYS A 225 -10.49 0.08 27.49
C LYS A 225 -9.03 0.49 27.36
N VAL A 226 -8.15 -0.42 27.74
CA VAL A 226 -6.70 -0.23 27.64
C VAL A 226 -6.08 -1.41 26.89
N ASN A 227 -5.26 -1.09 25.89
CA ASN A 227 -4.50 -2.08 25.13
C ASN A 227 -3.06 -2.14 25.64
N LYS A 228 -2.50 -3.34 25.79
CA LYS A 228 -1.11 -3.56 26.20
C LYS A 228 -0.47 -4.70 25.43
N LYS A 229 0.84 -4.62 25.24
CA LYS A 229 1.66 -5.64 24.60
C LYS A 229 2.49 -6.37 25.65
N VAL A 230 2.49 -7.70 25.60
CA VAL A 230 3.31 -8.56 26.46
C VAL A 230 4.19 -9.45 25.59
N LEU A 231 5.47 -9.55 25.95
CA LEU A 231 6.40 -10.52 25.37
C LEU A 231 6.52 -11.73 26.31
N LEU A 232 6.10 -12.91 25.85
CA LEU A 232 6.34 -14.19 26.51
C LEU A 232 7.62 -14.80 25.98
N CYS A 233 8.59 -15.03 26.86
CA CYS A 233 9.87 -15.66 26.52
C CYS A 233 10.29 -16.56 27.67
N ARG A 234 10.39 -17.86 27.41
CA ARG A 234 10.93 -18.84 28.35
C ARG A 234 12.38 -19.07 27.98
N ASN A 235 13.30 -18.62 28.84
CA ASN A 235 14.69 -19.02 28.72
C ASN A 235 14.74 -20.56 28.83
N LYS A 236 15.17 -21.22 27.75
CA LYS A 236 15.53 -22.63 27.78
C LYS A 236 16.85 -22.83 28.52
#